data_AF-A0A372DFW5-F1
#
_entry.id   AF-A0A372DFW5-F1
#
_cell.length_a   1.000
_cell.length_b   1.000
_cell.length_c   1.000
_cell.angle_alpha   90.00
_cell.angle_beta   90.00
_cell.angle_gamma   90.00
#
_symmetry.space_group_name_H-M   'P 1'
#
loop_
_entity.id
_entity.type
_entity.pdbx_description
1 polymer ?
#
loop_
_entity_poly.entity_id
_entity_poly.type
_entity_poly.pdbx_seq_one_letter_code
_entity_poly.pdbx_strand_id
1 'polypeptide(L)'
;MEVQIQDRGWFANRHFSTSPMSNPAGDSGDDMDSDETITTNADLREAETTMAKLLHDGFEAYRERQFNQAEQLFEALLTLAISVKDHHREERAYNGLFLGYYARHQYEQALDCARRWLATTRAHGNWQGQTHALAHWGNACRHLGQFDRAIVYQQEALAIARDMGELDSQIAILNNLGLTYKAAGDYPSAIIYQRQSLDAVRQVGDREAERQVLKNLGNSYYACGDYSSAVEYYDQLLRLSYANDDYATANQVLRSLASACRHLGNMQQAIHYCKQRLTVTRALKDLRGEEQTLGALGVAYDAQADYGTAIEYYQQRLTVSRLIPDLDVELQALASLRVAYYSLGNYAKANEYARQREALVGHAPDDSEVDSSAVETTIGMLSDEAKS
;
A
#
# COMPACT_ATOMS: atom_id res chain seq x y z
N MET A 1 -13.13 -0.75 -6.29
CA MET A 1 -12.10 0.09 -5.63
C MET A 1 -10.86 -0.78 -5.44
N GLU A 2 -9.95 -0.79 -6.41
CA GLU A 2 -8.66 -1.48 -6.27
C GLU A 2 -7.83 -0.76 -5.22
N VAL A 3 -7.70 -1.37 -4.04
CA VAL A 3 -6.67 -0.98 -3.09
C VAL A 3 -5.35 -1.49 -3.67
N GLN A 4 -4.61 -0.63 -4.38
CA GLN A 4 -3.22 -0.92 -4.70
C GLN A 4 -2.49 -1.20 -3.39
N ILE A 5 -2.13 -2.47 -3.19
CA ILE A 5 -1.37 -2.95 -2.04
C ILE A 5 0.07 -2.43 -2.21
N GLN A 6 0.31 -1.21 -1.75
CA GLN A 6 1.64 -0.79 -1.29
C GLN A 6 1.77 -1.13 0.20
N ASP A 7 1.42 -2.37 0.56
CA ASP A 7 1.87 -2.95 1.83
C ASP A 7 3.25 -3.56 1.53
N ARG A 8 4.23 -2.69 1.27
CA ARG A 8 5.64 -3.10 1.32
C ARG A 8 5.85 -3.48 2.77
N GLY A 9 5.73 -4.78 3.07
CA GLY A 9 5.87 -5.31 4.41
C GLY A 9 7.08 -4.66 5.06
N TRP A 10 6.85 -3.96 6.17
CA TRP A 10 7.88 -3.23 6.90
C TRP A 10 9.11 -4.13 7.23
N PHE A 11 8.89 -5.45 7.27
CA PHE A 11 9.91 -6.49 7.45
C PHE A 11 10.73 -6.87 6.20
N ALA A 12 10.32 -6.49 4.99
CA ALA A 12 10.97 -6.93 3.75
C ALA A 12 12.30 -6.19 3.44
N ASN A 13 12.51 -4.99 4.01
CA ASN A 13 13.62 -4.10 3.64
C ASN A 13 14.56 -3.70 4.79
N ARG A 14 14.34 -4.16 6.03
CA ARG A 14 15.28 -3.85 7.13
C ARG A 14 16.26 -4.99 7.36
N HIS A 15 17.52 -4.74 7.03
CA HIS A 15 18.65 -5.46 7.61
C HIS A 15 18.70 -5.12 9.10
N PHE A 16 18.17 -6.00 9.96
CA PHE A 16 18.40 -5.87 11.39
C PHE A 16 19.85 -6.25 11.69
N SER A 17 20.57 -5.26 12.21
CA SER A 17 21.95 -5.36 12.68
C SER A 17 22.07 -6.45 13.74
N THR A 18 22.78 -7.55 13.42
CA THR A 18 23.22 -8.52 14.41
C THR A 18 24.38 -7.91 15.21
N SER A 19 24.11 -7.46 16.44
CA SER A 19 25.19 -7.34 17.43
C SER A 19 25.60 -8.75 17.86
N PRO A 20 26.90 -9.12 17.83
CA PRO A 20 27.34 -10.44 18.22
C PRO A 20 27.24 -10.59 19.74
N MET A 21 26.48 -11.57 20.23
CA MET A 21 26.54 -11.95 21.64
C MET A 21 27.89 -12.64 21.93
N SER A 22 28.55 -12.11 22.95
CA SER A 22 29.81 -12.60 23.52
C SER A 22 29.68 -14.01 24.09
N ASN A 23 30.61 -14.89 23.69
CA ASN A 23 30.75 -16.27 24.15
C ASN A 23 31.49 -16.31 25.50
N PRO A 24 30.99 -16.98 26.56
CA PRO A 24 31.82 -17.30 27.72
C PRO A 24 32.52 -18.64 27.48
N ALA A 25 33.85 -18.58 27.41
CA ALA A 25 34.71 -19.75 27.35
C ALA A 25 34.58 -20.60 28.62
N GLY A 26 34.36 -21.90 28.44
CA GLY A 26 34.53 -22.95 29.44
C GLY A 26 35.35 -24.05 28.81
N ASP A 27 36.63 -24.08 29.19
CA ASP A 27 37.66 -25.03 28.80
C ASP A 27 37.54 -26.33 29.63
N SER A 28 37.57 -27.48 28.96
CA SER A 28 38.09 -28.74 29.51
C SER A 28 38.39 -29.70 28.35
N GLY A 29 39.65 -30.10 28.25
CA GLY A 29 40.23 -30.79 27.11
C GLY A 29 40.10 -32.32 27.06
N ASP A 30 40.81 -32.79 26.03
CA ASP A 30 41.46 -34.09 25.81
C ASP A 30 40.83 -35.09 24.80
N ASP A 31 41.65 -35.24 23.75
CA ASP A 31 42.08 -36.43 23.02
C ASP A 31 41.31 -37.02 21.82
N MET A 32 41.99 -36.88 20.67
CA MET A 32 42.22 -37.84 19.57
C MET A 32 41.01 -38.53 18.91
N ASP A 33 40.62 -38.00 17.74
CA ASP A 33 40.46 -38.82 16.52
C ASP A 33 40.53 -37.91 15.28
N SER A 34 41.63 -38.01 14.54
CA SER A 34 41.90 -37.25 13.30
C SER A 34 41.80 -38.17 12.10
N ASP A 35 40.58 -38.43 11.62
CA ASP A 35 40.32 -38.65 10.18
C ASP A 35 38.83 -38.66 9.77
N GLU A 36 37.87 -38.46 10.69
CA GLU A 36 36.43 -38.32 10.36
C GLU A 36 35.86 -36.89 10.49
N THR A 37 36.68 -35.91 10.89
CA THR A 37 36.24 -34.55 11.20
C THR A 37 36.40 -33.54 10.05
N ILE A 38 37.11 -33.90 8.97
CA ILE A 38 37.37 -33.01 7.83
C ILE A 38 36.24 -33.08 6.79
N THR A 39 35.64 -34.26 6.57
CA THR A 39 34.51 -34.48 5.64
C THR A 39 33.24 -33.80 6.14
N THR A 40 32.91 -33.91 7.43
CA THR A 40 31.75 -33.24 8.03
C THR A 40 31.85 -31.72 8.02
N ASN A 41 33.07 -31.16 8.11
CA ASN A 41 33.28 -29.72 8.16
C ASN A 41 33.28 -29.11 6.74
N ALA A 42 33.74 -29.85 5.74
CA ALA A 42 33.64 -29.46 4.33
C ALA A 42 32.18 -29.45 3.85
N ASP A 43 31.42 -30.52 4.13
CA ASP A 43 30.01 -30.65 3.76
C ASP A 43 29.14 -29.59 4.46
N LEU A 44 29.42 -29.29 5.74
CA LEU A 44 28.73 -28.22 6.47
C LEU A 44 29.02 -26.84 5.86
N ARG A 45 30.29 -26.56 5.50
CA ARG A 45 30.66 -25.30 4.83
C ARG A 45 30.04 -25.17 3.44
N GLU A 46 29.94 -26.26 2.70
CA GLU A 46 29.24 -26.29 1.42
C GLU A 46 27.73 -26.05 1.60
N ALA A 47 27.12 -26.65 2.62
CA ALA A 47 25.72 -26.38 2.97
C ALA A 47 25.52 -24.91 3.37
N GLU A 48 26.39 -24.33 4.18
CA GLU A 48 26.32 -22.92 4.59
C GLU A 48 26.39 -21.95 3.41
N THR A 49 27.30 -22.19 2.46
CA THR A 49 27.45 -21.37 1.26
C THR A 49 26.25 -21.55 0.33
N THR A 50 25.77 -22.78 0.14
CA THR A 50 24.58 -23.09 -0.64
C THR A 50 23.34 -22.41 -0.06
N MET A 51 23.12 -22.51 1.25
CA MET A 51 21.99 -21.85 1.91
C MET A 51 22.08 -20.33 1.83
N ALA A 52 23.27 -19.74 2.00
CA ALA A 52 23.45 -18.29 1.86
C ALA A 52 23.11 -17.81 0.44
N LYS A 53 23.50 -18.59 -0.57
CA LYS A 53 23.16 -18.33 -1.97
C LYS A 53 21.67 -18.45 -2.23
N LEU A 54 21.03 -19.55 -1.82
CA LEU A 54 19.58 -19.76 -1.97
C LEU A 54 18.77 -18.63 -1.34
N LEU A 55 19.19 -18.17 -0.16
CA LEU A 55 18.57 -17.07 0.56
C LEU A 55 18.70 -15.74 -0.19
N HIS A 56 19.90 -15.44 -0.70
CA HIS A 56 20.15 -14.24 -1.50
C HIS A 56 19.34 -14.25 -2.80
N ASP A 57 19.48 -15.32 -3.59
CA ASP A 57 18.79 -15.50 -4.87
C ASP A 57 17.27 -15.50 -4.68
N GLY A 58 16.76 -16.07 -3.59
CA GLY A 58 15.34 -16.06 -3.25
C GLY A 58 14.79 -14.65 -3.00
N PHE A 59 15.52 -13.82 -2.25
CA PHE A 59 15.12 -12.43 -2.02
C PHE A 59 15.33 -11.54 -3.26
N GLU A 60 16.32 -11.82 -4.11
CA GLU A 60 16.45 -11.15 -5.42
C GLU A 60 15.28 -11.49 -6.33
N ALA A 61 14.95 -12.77 -6.50
CA ALA A 61 13.78 -13.19 -7.28
C ALA A 61 12.49 -12.56 -6.74
N TYR A 62 12.35 -12.43 -5.42
CA TYR A 62 11.22 -11.72 -4.80
C TYR A 62 11.18 -10.24 -5.18
N ARG A 63 12.33 -9.54 -5.12
CA ARG A 63 12.44 -8.12 -5.53
C ARG A 63 12.11 -7.92 -7.01
N GLU A 64 12.50 -8.87 -7.85
CA GLU A 64 12.18 -8.91 -9.29
C GLU A 64 10.74 -9.37 -9.58
N ARG A 65 9.94 -9.64 -8.54
CA ARG A 65 8.56 -10.16 -8.63
C ARG A 65 8.42 -11.53 -9.29
N GLN A 66 9.50 -12.31 -9.33
CA GLN A 66 9.52 -13.70 -9.77
C GLN A 66 9.08 -14.62 -8.62
N PHE A 67 7.84 -14.44 -8.14
CA PHE A 67 7.38 -15.08 -6.88
C PHE A 67 7.44 -16.61 -6.91
N ASN A 68 7.11 -17.25 -8.04
CA ASN A 68 7.24 -18.72 -8.17
C ASN A 68 8.69 -19.19 -7.96
N GLN A 69 9.65 -18.46 -8.53
CA GLN A 69 11.06 -18.81 -8.43
C GLN A 69 11.58 -18.54 -7.02
N ALA A 70 11.18 -17.42 -6.42
CA ALA A 70 11.49 -17.12 -5.02
C ALA A 70 10.99 -18.23 -4.08
N GLU A 71 9.76 -18.69 -4.26
CA GLU A 71 9.18 -19.79 -3.49
C GLU A 71 9.99 -21.08 -3.62
N GLN A 72 10.34 -21.49 -4.84
CA GLN A 72 11.18 -22.69 -5.07
C GLN A 72 12.54 -22.59 -4.37
N LEU A 73 13.17 -21.41 -4.42
CA LEU A 73 14.45 -21.16 -3.77
C LEU A 73 14.32 -21.21 -2.23
N PHE A 74 13.25 -20.65 -1.67
CA PHE A 74 13.00 -20.72 -0.23
C PHE A 74 12.57 -22.12 0.25
N GLU A 75 11.87 -22.91 -0.57
CA GLU A 75 11.56 -24.31 -0.27
C GLU A 75 12.84 -25.17 -0.24
N ALA A 76 13.74 -24.96 -1.21
CA ALA A 76 15.04 -25.61 -1.23
C ALA A 76 15.89 -25.21 -0.02
N LEU A 77 15.90 -23.92 0.33
CA LEU A 77 16.57 -23.40 1.52
C LEU A 77 16.00 -24.04 2.79
N LEU A 78 14.68 -24.07 2.93
CA LEU A 78 14.01 -24.64 4.10
C LEU A 78 14.39 -26.11 4.29
N THR A 79 14.37 -26.88 3.19
CA THR A 79 14.73 -28.31 3.22
C THR A 79 16.17 -28.52 3.69
N LEU A 80 17.11 -27.75 3.15
CA LEU A 80 18.53 -27.84 3.52
C LEU A 80 18.78 -27.36 4.95
N ALA A 81 18.14 -26.26 5.37
CA ALA A 81 18.26 -25.72 6.72
C ALA A 81 17.76 -26.72 7.78
N ILE A 82 16.64 -27.41 7.52
CA ILE A 82 16.12 -28.47 8.40
C ILE A 82 17.10 -29.65 8.45
N SER A 83 17.70 -30.07 7.32
CA SER A 83 18.60 -31.23 7.30
C SER A 83 19.88 -31.01 8.09
N VAL A 84 20.39 -29.77 8.10
CA VAL A 84 21.59 -29.39 8.88
C VAL A 84 21.26 -28.79 10.25
N LYS A 85 19.97 -28.72 10.62
CA LYS A 85 19.46 -28.15 11.89
C LYS A 85 19.87 -26.68 12.10
N ASP A 86 19.89 -25.89 11.02
CA ASP A 86 20.10 -24.44 11.09
C ASP A 86 18.76 -23.72 11.25
N HIS A 87 18.35 -23.52 12.49
CA HIS A 87 17.07 -22.87 12.82
C HIS A 87 17.00 -21.41 12.38
N HIS A 88 18.13 -20.69 12.35
CA HIS A 88 18.13 -19.29 11.92
C HIS A 88 17.81 -19.20 10.42
N ARG A 89 18.40 -20.06 9.59
CA ARG A 89 18.10 -20.12 8.15
C ARG A 89 16.73 -20.72 7.87
N GLU A 90 16.27 -21.66 8.69
CA GLU A 90 14.90 -22.20 8.66
C GLU A 90 13.86 -21.07 8.80
N GLU A 91 14.02 -20.20 9.80
CA GLU A 91 13.12 -19.05 10.01
C GLU A 91 13.16 -18.04 8.86
N ARG A 92 14.36 -17.76 8.32
CA ARG A 92 14.49 -16.87 7.16
C ARG A 92 13.82 -17.45 5.91
N ALA A 93 13.86 -18.77 5.73
CA ALA A 93 13.15 -19.46 4.65
C ALA A 93 11.63 -19.35 4.83
N TYR A 94 11.11 -19.56 6.04
CA TYR A 94 9.69 -19.37 6.34
C TYR A 94 9.21 -17.95 6.06
N ASN A 95 10.00 -16.93 6.43
CA ASN A 95 9.68 -15.55 6.10
C ASN A 95 9.60 -15.34 4.57
N GLY A 96 10.59 -15.85 3.83
CA GLY A 96 10.61 -15.77 2.37
C GLY A 96 9.40 -16.45 1.72
N LEU A 97 9.05 -17.66 2.15
CA LEU A 97 7.88 -18.40 1.67
C LEU A 97 6.57 -17.66 1.98
N PHE A 98 6.43 -17.15 3.20
CA PHE A 98 5.27 -16.35 3.58
C PHE A 98 5.11 -15.15 2.63
N LEU A 99 6.19 -14.39 2.40
CA LEU A 99 6.16 -13.21 1.54
C LEU A 99 5.79 -13.57 0.09
N GLY A 100 6.30 -14.69 -0.44
CA GLY A 100 5.95 -15.22 -1.76
C GLY A 100 4.46 -15.54 -1.90
N TYR A 101 3.95 -16.41 -1.02
CA TYR A 101 2.53 -16.77 -1.01
C TYR A 101 1.62 -15.56 -0.81
N TYR A 102 1.99 -14.66 0.10
CA TYR A 102 1.23 -13.44 0.38
C TYR A 102 1.18 -12.51 -0.83
N ALA A 103 2.31 -12.31 -1.54
CA ALA A 103 2.38 -11.48 -2.74
C ALA A 103 1.53 -12.04 -3.90
N ARG A 104 1.30 -13.35 -3.94
CA ARG A 104 0.44 -14.04 -4.90
C ARG A 104 -1.01 -14.20 -4.43
N HIS A 105 -1.38 -13.61 -3.29
CA HIS A 105 -2.70 -13.75 -2.68
C HIS A 105 -3.07 -15.20 -2.28
N GLN A 106 -2.07 -16.06 -2.11
CA GLN A 106 -2.22 -17.44 -1.63
C GLN A 106 -2.25 -17.46 -0.09
N TYR A 107 -3.25 -16.79 0.49
CA TYR A 107 -3.27 -16.52 1.92
C TYR A 107 -3.40 -17.78 2.79
N GLU A 108 -4.05 -18.84 2.29
CA GLU A 108 -4.15 -20.12 3.02
C GLU A 108 -2.78 -20.82 3.14
N GLN A 109 -1.97 -20.83 2.07
CA GLN A 109 -0.59 -21.31 2.13
C GLN A 109 0.27 -20.43 3.06
N ALA A 110 0.08 -19.11 3.00
CA ALA A 110 0.77 -18.19 3.90
C ALA A 110 0.42 -18.44 5.38
N LEU A 111 -0.83 -18.78 5.70
CA LEU A 111 -1.25 -19.17 7.06
C LEU A 111 -0.56 -20.45 7.51
N ASP A 112 -0.50 -21.48 6.66
CA ASP A 112 0.19 -22.72 7.01
C ASP A 112 1.69 -22.50 7.25
N CYS A 113 2.31 -21.67 6.41
CA CYS A 113 3.70 -21.24 6.57
C CYS A 113 3.93 -20.53 7.91
N ALA A 114 3.11 -19.52 8.23
CA ALA A 114 3.20 -18.78 9.49
C ALA A 114 2.96 -19.68 10.72
N ARG A 115 2.05 -20.66 10.61
CA ARG A 115 1.79 -21.65 11.66
C ARG A 115 3.00 -22.55 11.92
N ARG A 116 3.62 -23.09 10.88
CA ARG A 116 4.81 -23.94 11.01
C ARG A 116 5.98 -23.14 11.58
N TRP A 117 6.19 -21.92 11.08
CA TRP A 117 7.20 -21.01 11.60
C TRP A 117 7.00 -20.69 13.08
N LEU A 118 5.76 -20.43 13.52
CA LEU A 118 5.46 -20.20 14.94
C LEU A 118 5.75 -21.44 15.80
N ALA A 119 5.45 -22.64 15.29
CA ALA A 119 5.75 -23.88 16.00
C ALA A 119 7.26 -24.08 16.18
N THR A 120 8.05 -23.88 15.13
CA THR A 120 9.52 -23.94 15.19
C THR A 120 10.08 -22.92 16.19
N THR A 121 9.65 -21.66 16.09
CA THR A 121 10.21 -20.58 16.92
C THR A 121 9.83 -20.70 18.40
N ARG A 122 8.66 -21.28 18.71
CA ARG A 122 8.29 -21.65 20.09
C ARG A 122 9.12 -22.79 20.63
N ALA A 123 9.39 -23.83 19.83
CA ALA A 123 10.18 -24.98 20.26
C ALA A 123 11.61 -24.59 20.66
N HIS A 124 12.20 -23.60 19.99
CA HIS A 124 13.56 -23.13 20.23
C HIS A 124 13.64 -21.88 21.12
N GLY A 125 12.51 -21.36 21.61
CA GLY A 125 12.48 -20.16 22.45
C GLY A 125 12.91 -18.86 21.74
N ASN A 126 12.86 -18.81 20.40
CA ASN A 126 13.20 -17.60 19.66
C ASN A 126 12.02 -16.62 19.63
N TRP A 127 12.03 -15.66 20.53
CA TRP A 127 10.97 -14.65 20.64
C TRP A 127 10.88 -13.73 19.41
N GLN A 128 11.98 -13.46 18.69
CA GLN A 128 11.96 -12.63 17.47
C GLN A 128 11.19 -13.35 16.38
N GLY A 129 11.52 -14.62 16.15
CA GLY A 129 10.81 -15.48 15.21
C GLY A 129 9.33 -15.64 15.57
N GLN A 130 9.00 -15.79 16.85
CA GLN A 130 7.60 -15.85 17.31
C GLN A 130 6.83 -14.57 17.00
N THR A 131 7.43 -13.41 17.30
CA THR A 131 6.85 -12.09 17.03
C THR A 131 6.55 -11.91 15.55
N HIS A 132 7.51 -12.24 14.68
CA HIS A 132 7.31 -12.16 13.24
C HIS A 132 6.26 -13.15 12.74
N ALA A 133 6.35 -14.42 13.14
CA ALA A 133 5.40 -15.45 12.72
C ALA A 133 3.96 -15.08 13.10
N LEU A 134 3.73 -14.58 14.32
CA LEU A 134 2.42 -14.11 14.77
C LEU A 134 1.93 -12.88 13.98
N ALA A 135 2.80 -11.90 13.73
CA ALA A 135 2.46 -10.72 12.95
C ALA A 135 2.06 -11.08 11.50
N HIS A 136 2.83 -11.99 10.87
CA HIS A 136 2.55 -12.52 9.53
C HIS A 136 1.27 -13.34 9.49
N TRP A 137 1.03 -14.20 10.48
CA TRP A 137 -0.23 -14.94 10.63
C TRP A 137 -1.41 -13.97 10.71
N GLY A 138 -1.30 -12.95 11.56
CA GLY A 138 -2.35 -11.94 11.69
C GLY A 138 -2.63 -11.19 10.38
N ASN A 139 -1.60 -10.86 9.61
CA ASN A 139 -1.77 -10.22 8.31
C ASN A 139 -2.49 -11.12 7.30
N ALA A 140 -2.15 -12.40 7.22
CA ALA A 140 -2.86 -13.35 6.36
C ALA A 140 -4.32 -13.53 6.80
N CYS A 141 -4.59 -13.64 8.12
CA CYS A 141 -5.96 -13.67 8.65
C CYS A 141 -6.77 -12.41 8.26
N ARG A 142 -6.18 -11.21 8.35
CA ARG A 142 -6.82 -9.95 7.93
C ARG A 142 -7.24 -10.00 6.46
N HIS A 143 -6.38 -10.50 5.58
CA HIS A 143 -6.70 -10.60 4.15
C HIS A 143 -7.77 -11.65 3.82
N LEU A 144 -7.93 -12.66 4.66
CA LEU A 144 -9.02 -13.64 4.57
C LEU A 144 -10.32 -13.17 5.26
N GLY A 145 -10.37 -11.93 5.77
CA GLY A 145 -11.54 -11.41 6.51
C GLY A 145 -11.70 -12.00 7.92
N GLN A 146 -10.72 -12.75 8.42
CA GLN A 146 -10.73 -13.36 9.75
C GLN A 146 -10.21 -12.35 10.79
N PHE A 147 -10.90 -11.22 10.95
CA PHE A 147 -10.42 -10.07 11.72
C PHE A 147 -10.18 -10.38 13.20
N ASP A 148 -11.08 -11.13 13.86
CA ASP A 148 -10.92 -11.50 15.27
C ASP A 148 -9.64 -12.30 15.51
N ARG A 149 -9.35 -13.26 14.63
CA ARG A 149 -8.11 -14.05 14.69
C ARG A 149 -6.88 -13.17 14.43
N ALA A 150 -6.96 -12.27 13.45
CA ALA A 150 -5.88 -11.35 13.14
C ALA A 150 -5.51 -10.47 14.35
N ILE A 151 -6.53 -9.94 15.04
CA ILE A 151 -6.35 -9.12 16.25
C ILE A 151 -5.66 -9.94 17.35
N VAL A 152 -6.13 -11.16 17.63
CA VAL A 152 -5.54 -12.02 18.68
C VAL A 152 -4.05 -12.27 18.42
N TYR A 153 -3.68 -12.69 17.21
CA TYR A 153 -2.27 -12.98 16.90
C TYR A 153 -1.40 -11.72 16.91
N GLN A 154 -1.90 -10.59 16.39
CA GLN A 154 -1.15 -9.34 16.40
C GLN A 154 -1.01 -8.77 17.83
N GLN A 155 -2.00 -8.94 18.70
CA GLN A 155 -1.89 -8.56 20.12
C GLN A 155 -0.89 -9.43 20.86
N GLU A 156 -0.85 -10.74 20.59
CA GLU A 156 0.17 -11.64 21.14
C GLU A 156 1.57 -11.21 20.68
N ALA A 157 1.76 -10.92 19.38
CA ALA A 157 3.02 -10.39 18.86
C ALA A 157 3.42 -9.07 19.53
N LEU A 158 2.45 -8.16 19.74
CA LEU A 158 2.69 -6.88 20.39
C LEU A 158 3.12 -7.05 21.85
N ALA A 159 2.54 -8.00 22.57
CA ALA A 159 2.91 -8.31 23.95
C ALA A 159 4.38 -8.76 24.03
N ILE A 160 4.78 -9.70 23.17
CA ILE A 160 6.18 -10.17 23.10
C ILE A 160 7.12 -8.99 22.76
N ALA A 161 6.79 -8.19 21.75
CA ALA A 161 7.62 -7.04 21.35
C ALA A 161 7.74 -5.98 22.46
N ARG A 162 6.72 -5.81 23.30
CA ARG A 162 6.76 -4.91 24.47
C ARG A 162 7.64 -5.48 25.58
N ASP A 163 7.48 -6.76 25.90
CA ASP A 163 8.26 -7.43 26.94
C ASP A 163 9.76 -7.41 26.63
N MET A 164 10.12 -7.47 25.35
CA MET A 164 11.51 -7.45 24.86
C MET A 164 12.02 -6.03 24.57
N GLY A 165 11.17 -5.00 24.61
CA GLY A 165 11.57 -3.62 24.34
C GLY A 165 11.87 -3.31 22.87
N GLU A 166 11.40 -4.14 21.93
CA GLU A 166 11.64 -3.98 20.49
C GLU A 166 10.71 -2.92 19.88
N LEU A 167 11.11 -1.66 19.97
CA LEU A 167 10.29 -0.54 19.52
C LEU A 167 9.97 -0.61 18.02
N ASP A 168 10.94 -1.07 17.23
CA ASP A 168 10.81 -1.32 15.80
C ASP A 168 9.67 -2.31 15.51
N SER A 169 9.70 -3.50 16.11
CA SER A 169 8.63 -4.50 15.98
C SER A 169 7.27 -3.96 16.45
N GLN A 170 7.25 -3.20 17.55
CA GLN A 170 6.04 -2.56 18.05
C GLN A 170 5.42 -1.63 17.01
N ILE A 171 6.20 -0.77 16.34
CA ILE A 171 5.70 0.16 15.30
C ILE A 171 4.95 -0.61 14.22
N ALA A 172 5.56 -1.68 13.69
CA ALA A 172 5.00 -2.49 12.63
C ALA A 172 3.70 -3.19 13.05
N ILE A 173 3.70 -3.80 14.23
CA ILE A 173 2.54 -4.54 14.76
C ILE A 173 1.39 -3.59 15.09
N LEU A 174 1.67 -2.44 15.73
CA LEU A 174 0.68 -1.40 16.02
C LEU A 174 0.02 -0.87 14.74
N ASN A 175 0.83 -0.63 13.69
CA ASN A 175 0.29 -0.20 12.41
C ASN A 175 -0.57 -1.30 11.76
N ASN A 176 -0.17 -2.56 11.84
CA ASN A 176 -0.93 -3.70 11.34
C ASN A 176 -2.26 -3.91 12.10
N LEU A 177 -2.25 -3.80 13.44
CA LEU A 177 -3.47 -3.79 14.25
C LEU A 177 -4.41 -2.67 13.79
N GLY A 178 -3.86 -1.47 13.59
CA GLY A 178 -4.59 -0.34 13.04
C GLY A 178 -5.30 -0.66 11.72
N LEU A 179 -4.58 -1.29 10.78
CA LEU A 179 -5.15 -1.73 9.51
C LEU A 179 -6.21 -2.84 9.68
N THR A 180 -6.02 -3.76 10.62
CA THR A 180 -6.98 -4.83 10.94
C THR A 180 -8.28 -4.26 11.48
N TYR A 181 -8.22 -3.38 12.48
CA TYR A 181 -9.41 -2.72 13.04
C TYR A 181 -10.14 -1.87 11.99
N LYS A 182 -9.39 -1.13 11.16
CA LYS A 182 -9.99 -0.36 10.06
C LYS A 182 -10.72 -1.27 9.08
N ALA A 183 -10.12 -2.41 8.71
CA ALA A 183 -10.74 -3.38 7.80
C ALA A 183 -11.98 -4.04 8.41
N ALA A 184 -12.02 -4.20 9.74
CA ALA A 184 -13.18 -4.66 10.49
C ALA A 184 -14.27 -3.58 10.69
N GLY A 185 -14.02 -2.32 10.29
CA GLY A 185 -14.93 -1.19 10.48
C GLY A 185 -14.85 -0.50 11.85
N ASP A 186 -13.97 -0.95 12.75
CA ASP A 186 -13.73 -0.33 14.05
C ASP A 186 -12.66 0.77 13.93
N TYR A 187 -13.08 1.92 13.40
CA TYR A 187 -12.19 3.07 13.22
C TYR A 187 -11.63 3.65 14.54
N PRO A 188 -12.39 3.74 15.64
CA PRO A 188 -11.84 4.21 16.91
C PRO A 188 -10.63 3.40 17.39
N SER A 189 -10.73 2.06 17.37
CA SER A 189 -9.60 1.20 17.72
C SER A 189 -8.45 1.35 16.73
N ALA A 190 -8.74 1.44 15.43
CA ALA A 190 -7.71 1.64 14.40
C ALA A 190 -6.86 2.88 14.67
N ILE A 191 -7.51 4.00 15.00
CA ILE A 191 -6.88 5.28 15.30
C ILE A 191 -6.02 5.17 16.56
N ILE A 192 -6.51 4.51 17.63
CA ILE A 192 -5.74 4.32 18.87
C ILE A 192 -4.40 3.63 18.59
N TYR A 193 -4.42 2.49 17.90
CA TYR A 193 -3.19 1.74 17.62
C TYR A 193 -2.26 2.48 16.64
N GLN A 194 -2.80 3.16 15.63
CA GLN A 194 -1.97 3.94 14.71
C GLN A 194 -1.35 5.17 15.36
N ARG A 195 -2.02 5.82 16.33
CA ARG A 195 -1.41 6.90 17.13
C ARG A 195 -0.28 6.38 18.01
N GLN A 196 -0.45 5.22 18.65
CA GLN A 196 0.64 4.56 19.38
C GLN A 196 1.83 4.26 18.45
N SER A 197 1.57 3.78 17.23
CA SER A 197 2.60 3.56 16.20
C SER A 197 3.31 4.86 15.82
N LEU A 198 2.56 5.97 15.68
CA LEU A 198 3.11 7.29 15.34
C LEU A 198 4.02 7.83 16.45
N ASP A 199 3.63 7.64 17.71
CA ASP A 199 4.43 8.06 18.85
C ASP A 199 5.73 7.24 18.92
N ALA A 200 5.64 5.92 18.74
CA ALA A 200 6.81 5.03 18.71
C ALA A 200 7.77 5.34 17.57
N VAL A 201 7.28 5.55 16.34
CA VAL A 201 8.14 5.83 15.18
C VAL A 201 8.84 7.18 15.28
N ARG A 202 8.20 8.18 15.91
CA ARG A 202 8.83 9.47 16.21
C ARG A 202 9.95 9.36 17.24
N GLN A 203 9.84 8.44 18.20
CA GLN A 203 10.92 8.15 19.15
C GLN A 203 12.13 7.50 18.46
N VAL A 204 11.90 6.58 17.52
CA VAL A 204 12.96 5.96 16.72
C VAL A 204 13.59 6.95 15.73
N GLY A 205 12.82 7.94 15.27
CA GLY A 205 13.27 8.91 14.28
C GLY A 205 13.27 8.38 12.84
N ASP A 206 12.56 7.28 12.57
CA ASP A 206 12.41 6.76 11.20
C ASP A 206 11.37 7.58 10.42
N ARG A 207 11.86 8.46 9.56
CA ARG A 207 11.04 9.31 8.68
C ARG A 207 10.25 8.53 7.63
N GLU A 208 10.72 7.37 7.19
CA GLU A 208 10.01 6.54 6.22
C GLU A 208 8.77 5.91 6.86
N ALA A 209 8.97 5.23 7.98
CA ALA A 209 7.88 4.64 8.72
C ALA A 209 6.91 5.71 9.25
N GLU A 210 7.39 6.91 9.65
CA GLU A 210 6.53 8.03 10.01
C GLU A 210 5.56 8.40 8.88
N ARG A 211 6.05 8.52 7.64
CA ARG A 211 5.18 8.81 6.48
C ARG A 211 4.10 7.75 6.28
N GLN A 212 4.45 6.47 6.42
CA GLN A 212 3.48 5.39 6.27
C GLN A 212 2.40 5.41 7.36
N VAL A 213 2.78 5.65 8.62
CA VAL A 213 1.82 5.74 9.73
C VAL A 213 0.90 6.96 9.57
N LEU A 214 1.45 8.12 9.18
CA LEU A 214 0.66 9.32 8.90
C LEU A 214 -0.37 9.10 7.78
N LYS A 215 0.03 8.41 6.70
CA LYS A 215 -0.87 8.03 5.60
C LYS A 215 -2.02 7.17 6.12
N ASN A 216 -1.72 6.19 6.96
CA ASN A 216 -2.71 5.28 7.52
C ASN A 216 -3.65 5.98 8.48
N LEU A 217 -3.16 6.87 9.35
CA LEU A 217 -3.99 7.71 10.21
C LEU A 217 -4.93 8.59 9.41
N GLY A 218 -4.41 9.33 8.43
CA GLY A 218 -5.23 10.18 7.56
C GLY A 218 -6.34 9.39 6.87
N ASN A 219 -6.02 8.18 6.37
CA ASN A 219 -7.01 7.28 5.78
C ASN A 219 -8.05 6.77 6.78
N SER A 220 -7.66 6.44 8.01
CA SER A 220 -8.59 5.97 9.05
C SER A 220 -9.55 7.09 9.48
N TYR A 221 -9.04 8.31 9.67
CA TYR A 221 -9.87 9.49 9.97
C TYR A 221 -10.81 9.84 8.81
N TYR A 222 -10.31 9.77 7.57
CA TYR A 222 -11.15 9.98 6.40
C TYR A 222 -12.30 8.97 6.33
N ALA A 223 -12.00 7.68 6.59
CA ALA A 223 -12.98 6.61 6.54
C ALA A 223 -14.04 6.70 7.65
N CYS A 224 -13.71 7.26 8.81
CA CYS A 224 -14.66 7.47 9.90
C CYS A 224 -15.45 8.78 9.81
N GLY A 225 -15.20 9.60 8.78
CA GLY A 225 -15.88 10.87 8.54
C GLY A 225 -15.31 12.07 9.30
N ASP A 226 -14.25 11.90 10.09
CA ASP A 226 -13.51 13.02 10.69
C ASP A 226 -12.49 13.57 9.69
N TYR A 227 -13.02 14.28 8.71
CA TYR A 227 -12.24 14.89 7.64
C TYR A 227 -11.29 16.00 8.15
N SER A 228 -11.61 16.64 9.28
CA SER A 228 -10.72 17.61 9.93
C SER A 228 -9.40 16.97 10.35
N SER A 229 -9.46 15.90 11.13
CA SER A 229 -8.27 15.16 11.54
C SER A 229 -7.56 14.55 10.34
N ALA A 230 -8.31 14.05 9.34
CA ALA A 230 -7.71 13.53 8.11
C ALA A 230 -6.83 14.57 7.40
N VAL A 231 -7.31 15.82 7.29
CA VAL A 231 -6.53 16.94 6.73
C VAL A 231 -5.25 17.17 7.54
N GLU A 232 -5.32 17.20 8.87
CA GLU A 232 -4.13 17.42 9.71
C GLU A 232 -3.01 16.38 9.49
N TYR A 233 -3.37 15.10 9.40
CA TYR A 233 -2.39 14.03 9.19
C TYR A 233 -1.89 13.96 7.75
N TYR A 234 -2.77 14.18 6.76
CA TYR A 234 -2.36 14.26 5.37
C TYR A 234 -1.43 15.45 5.11
N ASP A 235 -1.66 16.59 5.77
CA ASP A 235 -0.83 17.78 5.60
C ASP A 235 0.56 17.61 6.24
N GLN A 236 0.65 16.89 7.36
CA GLN A 236 1.94 16.42 7.90
C GLN A 236 2.68 15.51 6.91
N LEU A 237 1.98 14.54 6.31
CA LEU A 237 2.57 13.66 5.31
C LEU A 237 3.01 14.42 4.04
N LEU A 238 2.24 15.41 3.60
CA LEU A 238 2.57 16.25 2.45
C LEU A 238 3.88 16.99 2.68
N ARG A 239 4.06 17.59 3.87
CA ARG A 239 5.31 18.26 4.25
C ARG A 239 6.51 17.32 4.19
N LEU A 240 6.39 16.10 4.72
CA LEU A 240 7.46 15.10 4.67
C LEU A 240 7.72 14.60 3.24
N SER A 241 6.69 14.49 2.42
CA SER A 241 6.83 14.06 1.03
C SER A 241 7.64 15.08 0.21
N TYR A 242 7.34 16.38 0.38
CA TYR A 242 8.13 17.44 -0.27
C TYR A 242 9.56 17.51 0.26
N ALA A 243 9.78 17.33 1.57
CA ALA A 243 11.13 17.32 2.14
C ALA A 243 12.02 16.20 1.57
N ASN A 244 11.41 15.13 1.06
CA ASN A 244 12.10 13.95 0.50
C ASN A 244 12.03 13.88 -1.03
N ASP A 245 11.57 14.95 -1.71
CA ASP A 245 11.34 14.98 -3.16
C ASP A 245 10.41 13.85 -3.68
N ASP A 246 9.54 13.31 -2.81
CA ASP A 246 8.58 12.27 -3.15
C ASP A 246 7.29 12.89 -3.72
N TYR A 247 7.42 13.41 -4.94
CA TYR A 247 6.32 14.04 -5.66
C TYR A 247 5.19 13.06 -6.02
N ALA A 248 5.49 11.76 -6.09
CA ALA A 248 4.48 10.73 -6.33
C ALA A 248 3.54 10.59 -5.12
N THR A 249 4.09 10.48 -3.91
CA THR A 249 3.28 10.49 -2.68
C THR A 249 2.58 11.84 -2.49
N ALA A 250 3.26 12.96 -2.77
CA ALA A 250 2.64 14.29 -2.68
C ALA A 250 1.39 14.41 -3.58
N ASN A 251 1.45 13.94 -4.83
CA ASN A 251 0.29 13.90 -5.75
C ASN A 251 -0.90 13.11 -5.16
N GLN A 252 -0.64 11.92 -4.60
CA GLN A 252 -1.68 11.09 -3.98
C GLN A 252 -2.33 11.79 -2.78
N VAL A 253 -1.50 12.40 -1.93
CA VAL A 253 -1.94 13.06 -0.69
C VAL A 253 -2.72 14.33 -0.98
N LEU A 254 -2.29 15.13 -1.96
CA LEU A 254 -3.01 16.33 -2.40
C LEU A 254 -4.42 16.00 -2.92
N ARG A 255 -4.58 14.86 -3.59
CA ARG A 255 -5.91 14.36 -3.99
C ARG A 255 -6.77 14.06 -2.77
N SER A 256 -6.23 13.36 -1.77
CA SER A 256 -6.95 13.05 -0.53
C SER A 256 -7.31 14.31 0.27
N LEU A 257 -6.38 15.28 0.36
CA LEU A 257 -6.60 16.57 1.00
C LEU A 257 -7.73 17.36 0.31
N ALA A 258 -7.70 17.46 -1.02
CA ALA A 258 -8.75 18.13 -1.78
C ALA A 258 -10.13 17.47 -1.54
N SER A 259 -10.18 16.13 -1.50
CA SER A 259 -11.41 15.39 -1.21
C SER A 259 -11.90 15.64 0.22
N ALA A 260 -11.02 15.59 1.21
CA ALA A 260 -11.36 15.83 2.62
C ALA A 260 -11.89 17.26 2.83
N CYS A 261 -11.23 18.27 2.25
CA CYS A 261 -11.70 19.66 2.28
C CYS A 261 -13.07 19.83 1.60
N ARG A 262 -13.32 19.09 0.50
CA ARG A 262 -14.63 19.08 -0.16
C ARG A 262 -15.72 18.54 0.75
N HIS A 263 -15.48 17.44 1.46
CA HIS A 263 -16.43 16.88 2.42
C HIS A 263 -16.67 17.79 3.63
N LEU A 264 -15.67 18.58 4.04
CA LEU A 264 -15.84 19.64 5.04
C LEU A 264 -16.63 20.86 4.52
N GLY A 265 -16.98 20.91 3.24
CA GLY A 265 -17.57 22.09 2.60
C GLY A 265 -16.58 23.24 2.37
N ASN A 266 -15.29 23.05 2.65
CA ASN A 266 -14.26 24.06 2.44
C ASN A 266 -13.73 24.00 1.00
N MET A 267 -14.54 24.50 0.06
CA MET A 267 -14.17 24.49 -1.36
C MET A 267 -12.95 25.34 -1.68
N GLN A 268 -12.69 26.42 -0.94
CA GLN A 268 -11.51 27.25 -1.16
C GLN A 268 -10.21 26.47 -0.91
N GLN A 269 -10.14 25.71 0.20
CA GLN A 269 -9.01 24.84 0.47
C GLN A 269 -8.93 23.66 -0.51
N ALA A 270 -10.07 23.08 -0.91
CA ALA A 270 -10.08 22.01 -1.91
C ALA A 270 -9.46 22.48 -3.24
N ILE A 271 -9.84 23.67 -3.72
CA ILE A 271 -9.27 24.30 -4.91
C ILE A 271 -7.76 24.57 -4.72
N HIS A 272 -7.35 25.02 -3.54
CA HIS A 272 -5.94 25.25 -3.23
C HIS A 272 -5.10 23.96 -3.40
N TYR A 273 -5.53 22.85 -2.81
CA TYR A 273 -4.83 21.57 -2.95
C TYR A 273 -4.91 21.01 -4.37
N CYS A 274 -6.03 21.18 -5.09
CA CYS A 274 -6.11 20.80 -6.49
C CYS A 274 -5.14 21.59 -7.37
N LYS A 275 -4.95 22.90 -7.12
CA LYS A 275 -3.96 23.71 -7.85
C LYS A 275 -2.53 23.25 -7.59
N GLN A 276 -2.21 22.95 -6.33
CA GLN A 276 -0.90 22.36 -5.99
C GLN A 276 -0.71 21.00 -6.69
N ARG A 277 -1.74 20.14 -6.69
CA ARG A 277 -1.71 18.84 -7.38
C ARG A 277 -1.44 19.02 -8.88
N LEU A 278 -2.07 20.00 -9.52
CA LEU A 278 -1.89 20.29 -10.94
C LEU A 278 -0.45 20.65 -11.27
N THR A 279 0.22 21.43 -10.41
CA THR A 279 1.64 21.75 -10.56
C THR A 279 2.50 20.47 -10.47
N VAL A 280 2.19 19.59 -9.52
CA VAL A 280 2.93 18.33 -9.34
C VAL A 280 2.70 17.37 -10.52
N THR A 281 1.47 17.17 -10.97
CA THR A 281 1.17 16.27 -12.11
C THR A 281 1.84 16.73 -13.40
N ARG A 282 1.89 18.05 -13.64
CA ARG A 282 2.63 18.64 -14.77
C ARG A 282 4.14 18.40 -14.68
N ALA A 283 4.72 18.59 -13.49
CA ALA A 283 6.15 18.33 -13.27
C ALA A 283 6.50 16.86 -13.48
N LEU A 284 5.62 15.94 -13.07
CA LEU A 284 5.76 14.50 -13.26
C LEU A 284 5.42 14.03 -14.69
N LYS A 285 4.87 14.90 -15.54
CA LYS A 285 4.29 14.55 -16.85
C LYS A 285 3.23 13.43 -16.76
N ASP A 286 2.52 13.39 -15.63
CA ASP A 286 1.40 12.47 -15.39
C ASP A 286 0.15 13.02 -16.07
N LEU A 287 -0.04 12.66 -17.34
CA LEU A 287 -1.17 13.13 -18.16
C LEU A 287 -2.51 12.74 -17.53
N ARG A 288 -2.63 11.54 -16.94
CA ARG A 288 -3.88 11.08 -16.33
C ARG A 288 -4.16 11.84 -15.04
N GLY A 289 -3.14 12.04 -14.20
CA GLY A 289 -3.27 12.85 -13.00
C GLY A 289 -3.60 14.32 -13.30
N GLU A 290 -3.00 14.89 -14.35
CA GLU A 290 -3.29 16.25 -14.81
C GLU A 290 -4.75 16.37 -15.27
N GLU A 291 -5.20 15.48 -16.16
CA GLU A 291 -6.58 15.45 -16.66
C GLU A 291 -7.61 15.37 -15.52
N GLN A 292 -7.40 14.45 -14.57
CA GLN A 292 -8.28 14.30 -13.41
C GLN A 292 -8.29 15.54 -12.53
N THR A 293 -7.14 16.20 -12.36
CA THR A 293 -7.03 17.39 -11.52
C THR A 293 -7.70 18.60 -12.18
N LEU A 294 -7.55 18.76 -13.50
CA LEU A 294 -8.26 19.78 -14.27
C LEU A 294 -9.78 19.58 -14.21
N GLY A 295 -10.25 18.34 -14.31
CA GLY A 295 -11.66 18.00 -14.10
C GLY A 295 -12.16 18.34 -12.70
N ALA A 296 -11.39 18.00 -11.66
CA ALA A 296 -11.74 18.33 -10.28
C ALA A 296 -11.79 19.85 -10.03
N LEU A 297 -10.88 20.62 -10.62
CA LEU A 297 -10.91 22.09 -10.56
C LEU A 297 -12.14 22.65 -11.28
N GLY A 298 -12.45 22.15 -12.48
CA GLY A 298 -13.65 22.54 -13.21
C GLY A 298 -14.93 22.31 -12.39
N VAL A 299 -15.07 21.13 -11.77
CA VAL A 299 -16.22 20.81 -10.90
C VAL A 299 -16.27 21.72 -9.67
N ALA A 300 -15.12 22.01 -9.06
CA ALA A 300 -15.07 22.86 -7.87
C ALA A 300 -15.49 24.31 -8.16
N TYR A 301 -15.10 24.88 -9.30
CA TYR A 301 -15.51 26.22 -9.72
C TYR A 301 -16.97 26.26 -10.20
N ASP A 302 -17.44 25.21 -10.89
CA ASP A 302 -18.85 25.06 -11.29
C ASP A 302 -19.78 25.02 -10.06
N ALA A 303 -19.38 24.31 -9.01
CA ALA A 303 -20.09 24.28 -7.73
C ALA A 303 -20.13 25.64 -7.00
N GLN A 304 -19.21 26.56 -7.33
CA GLN A 304 -19.22 27.94 -6.83
C GLN A 304 -19.97 28.90 -7.76
N ALA A 305 -20.62 28.39 -8.82
CA ALA A 305 -21.24 29.17 -9.90
C ALA A 305 -20.26 30.09 -10.66
N ASP A 306 -18.95 29.82 -10.57
CA ASP A 306 -17.93 30.46 -11.40
C ASP A 306 -17.75 29.65 -12.69
N TYR A 307 -18.78 29.71 -13.53
CA TYR A 307 -18.84 28.98 -14.80
C TYR A 307 -17.73 29.40 -15.77
N GLY A 308 -17.28 30.65 -15.70
CA GLY A 308 -16.20 31.16 -16.54
C GLY A 308 -14.89 30.42 -16.27
N THR A 309 -14.45 30.43 -15.01
CA THR A 309 -13.23 29.73 -14.59
C THR A 309 -13.37 28.21 -14.76
N ALA A 310 -14.55 27.64 -14.49
CA ALA A 310 -14.79 26.21 -14.70
C ALA A 310 -14.57 25.79 -16.17
N ILE A 311 -15.09 26.58 -17.12
CA ILE A 311 -14.92 26.35 -18.55
C ILE A 311 -13.44 26.40 -18.95
N GLU A 312 -12.64 27.32 -18.41
CA GLU A 312 -11.19 27.38 -18.68
C GLU A 312 -10.47 26.09 -18.28
N TYR A 313 -10.77 25.54 -17.09
CA TYR A 313 -10.21 24.27 -16.65
C TYR A 313 -10.71 23.09 -17.48
N TYR A 314 -11.99 23.07 -17.85
CA TYR A 314 -12.53 22.01 -18.70
C TYR A 314 -11.96 22.06 -20.14
N GLN A 315 -11.62 23.24 -20.66
CA GLN A 315 -10.93 23.36 -21.95
C GLN A 315 -9.51 22.81 -21.86
N GLN A 316 -8.76 23.16 -20.82
CA GLN A 316 -7.44 22.57 -20.56
C GLN A 316 -7.54 21.04 -20.41
N ARG A 317 -8.55 20.55 -19.67
CA ARG A 317 -8.83 19.12 -19.51
C ARG A 317 -8.99 18.46 -20.87
N LEU A 318 -9.83 19.00 -21.75
CA LEU A 318 -10.05 18.46 -23.09
C LEU A 318 -8.75 18.39 -23.92
N THR A 319 -7.89 19.42 -23.83
CA THR A 319 -6.59 19.41 -24.51
C THR A 319 -5.72 18.26 -24.03
N VAL A 320 -5.68 17.99 -22.72
CA VAL A 320 -4.90 16.88 -22.15
C VAL A 320 -5.55 15.52 -22.46
N SER A 321 -6.88 15.43 -22.38
CA SER A 321 -7.65 14.21 -22.70
C SER A 321 -7.33 13.68 -24.10
N ARG A 322 -7.17 14.57 -25.09
CA ARG A 322 -6.79 14.21 -26.47
C ARG A 322 -5.39 13.62 -26.62
N LEU A 323 -4.52 13.82 -25.62
CA LEU A 323 -3.18 13.23 -25.59
C LEU A 323 -3.16 11.84 -24.94
N ILE A 324 -4.26 11.44 -24.30
CA ILE A 324 -4.40 10.15 -23.64
C ILE A 324 -5.07 9.18 -24.65
N PRO A 325 -4.51 7.98 -24.88
CA PRO A 325 -5.10 6.97 -25.77
C PRO A 325 -6.29 6.27 -25.09
N ASP A 326 -7.30 7.05 -24.70
CA ASP A 326 -8.52 6.62 -24.02
C ASP A 326 -9.68 7.52 -24.46
N LEU A 327 -10.53 6.98 -25.33
CA LEU A 327 -11.66 7.73 -25.91
C LEU A 327 -12.65 8.19 -24.84
N ASP A 328 -12.87 7.41 -23.79
CA ASP A 328 -13.84 7.73 -22.74
C ASP A 328 -13.46 9.02 -22.00
N VAL A 329 -12.15 9.26 -21.85
CA VAL A 329 -11.63 10.47 -21.21
C VAL A 329 -11.93 11.71 -22.04
N GLU A 330 -11.77 11.64 -23.36
CA GLU A 330 -12.14 12.74 -24.25
C GLU A 330 -13.66 12.99 -24.24
N LEU A 331 -14.47 11.91 -24.29
CA LEU A 331 -15.92 12.00 -24.23
C LEU A 331 -16.41 12.65 -22.92
N GLN A 332 -15.78 12.31 -21.79
CA GLN A 332 -16.07 12.91 -20.48
C GLN A 332 -15.69 14.39 -20.41
N ALA A 333 -14.56 14.78 -21.00
CA ALA A 333 -14.15 16.18 -21.06
C ALA A 333 -15.12 17.03 -21.91
N LEU A 334 -15.53 16.52 -23.08
CA LEU A 334 -16.56 17.14 -23.91
C LEU A 334 -17.91 17.25 -23.19
N ALA A 335 -18.30 16.22 -22.43
CA ALA A 335 -19.51 16.25 -21.62
C ALA A 335 -19.48 17.37 -20.58
N SER A 336 -18.34 17.51 -19.89
CA SER A 336 -18.13 18.51 -18.84
C SER A 336 -18.23 19.92 -19.41
N LEU A 337 -17.62 20.17 -20.58
CA LEU A 337 -17.73 21.44 -21.29
C LEU A 337 -19.16 21.75 -21.72
N ARG A 338 -19.87 20.77 -22.28
CA ARG A 338 -21.27 20.94 -22.67
C ARG A 338 -22.13 21.39 -21.49
N VAL A 339 -22.00 20.72 -20.35
CA VAL A 339 -22.75 21.05 -19.13
C VAL A 339 -22.39 22.46 -18.64
N ALA A 340 -21.10 22.80 -18.57
CA ALA A 340 -20.67 24.12 -18.11
C ALA A 340 -21.17 25.27 -19.00
N TYR A 341 -21.13 25.10 -20.32
CA TYR A 341 -21.68 26.09 -21.26
C TYR A 341 -23.21 26.19 -21.20
N TYR A 342 -23.90 25.08 -20.91
CA TYR A 342 -25.34 25.09 -20.65
C TYR A 342 -25.66 25.90 -19.39
N SER A 343 -24.92 25.68 -18.30
CA SER A 343 -25.06 26.44 -17.04
C SER A 343 -24.76 27.94 -17.22
N LEU A 344 -23.82 28.30 -18.09
CA LEU A 344 -23.54 29.69 -18.48
C LEU A 344 -24.65 30.32 -19.35
N GLY A 345 -25.57 29.51 -19.90
CA GLY A 345 -26.60 29.96 -20.83
C GLY A 345 -26.14 30.07 -22.29
N ASN A 346 -24.92 29.62 -22.62
CA ASN A 346 -24.41 29.59 -23.99
C ASN A 346 -24.77 28.27 -24.68
N TYR A 347 -26.05 28.12 -25.01
CA TYR A 347 -26.58 26.91 -25.64
C TYR A 347 -25.97 26.61 -27.02
N ALA A 348 -25.52 27.64 -27.74
CA ALA A 348 -24.87 27.47 -29.03
C ALA A 348 -23.56 26.67 -28.88
N LYS A 349 -22.68 27.08 -27.96
CA LYS A 349 -21.44 26.34 -27.66
C LYS A 349 -21.72 24.98 -27.02
N ALA A 350 -22.71 24.87 -26.14
CA ALA A 350 -23.08 23.58 -25.57
C ALA A 350 -23.45 22.57 -26.68
N ASN A 351 -24.26 22.98 -27.65
CA ASN A 351 -24.64 22.14 -28.79
C ASN A 351 -23.45 21.82 -29.71
N GLU A 352 -22.48 22.71 -29.84
CA GLU A 352 -21.24 22.46 -30.57
C GLU A 352 -20.45 21.29 -29.93
N TYR A 353 -20.22 21.32 -28.61
CA TYR A 353 -19.54 20.24 -27.91
C TYR A 353 -20.34 18.92 -27.90
N ALA A 354 -21.67 19.00 -27.90
CA ALA A 354 -22.52 17.82 -28.07
C ALA A 354 -22.27 17.13 -29.42
N ARG A 355 -22.25 17.91 -30.52
CA ARG A 355 -21.95 17.38 -31.86
C ARG A 355 -20.54 16.84 -31.98
N GLN A 356 -19.55 17.50 -31.36
CA GLN A 356 -18.17 16.97 -31.34
C GLN A 356 -18.12 15.60 -30.66
N ARG A 357 -18.83 15.44 -29.53
CA ARG A 357 -18.94 14.15 -28.82
C ARG A 357 -19.64 13.09 -29.67
N GLU A 358 -20.76 13.41 -30.30
CA GLU A 358 -21.48 12.49 -31.20
C GLU A 358 -20.64 12.05 -32.39
N ALA A 359 -19.88 12.97 -33.00
CA ALA A 359 -18.99 12.66 -34.11
C ALA A 359 -17.89 11.68 -33.69
N LEU A 360 -17.31 11.84 -32.50
CA LEU A 360 -16.31 10.93 -31.94
C LEU A 360 -16.87 9.52 -31.70
N VAL A 361 -18.10 9.41 -31.17
CA VAL A 361 -18.78 8.12 -30.97
C VAL A 361 -19.14 7.46 -32.30
N GLY A 362 -19.65 8.24 -33.27
CA GLY A 362 -20.06 7.73 -34.58
C GLY A 362 -18.91 7.32 -35.51
N HIS A 363 -17.66 7.65 -35.17
CA HIS A 363 -16.46 7.20 -35.89
C HIS A 363 -15.74 6.02 -35.20
N ALA A 364 -16.28 5.49 -34.10
CA ALA A 364 -15.77 4.25 -33.52
C ALA A 364 -16.07 3.08 -34.48
N PRO A 365 -15.09 2.22 -34.83
CA PRO A 365 -15.36 1.05 -35.65
C PRO A 365 -16.41 0.17 -34.98
N ASP A 366 -17.39 -0.20 -35.78
CA ASP A 366 -18.58 -1.00 -35.44
C ASP A 366 -18.18 -2.41 -35.00
N ASP A 367 -17.91 -2.61 -33.70
CA ASP A 367 -18.12 -3.92 -33.07
C ASP A 367 -19.63 -4.05 -32.83
N SER A 368 -20.34 -4.34 -33.92
CA SER A 368 -21.77 -4.56 -33.97
C SER A 368 -22.16 -5.78 -33.13
N GLU A 369 -22.69 -5.53 -31.93
CA GLU A 369 -23.77 -6.29 -31.25
C GLU A 369 -23.70 -6.05 -29.72
N VAL A 370 -24.08 -4.86 -29.24
CA VAL A 370 -24.69 -4.76 -27.91
C VAL A 370 -25.85 -3.76 -27.93
N ASP A 371 -27.02 -4.35 -27.70
CA ASP A 371 -28.35 -3.80 -27.52
C ASP A 371 -28.46 -2.35 -27.02
N SER A 372 -29.24 -1.54 -27.75
CA SER A 372 -29.51 -0.12 -27.54
C SER A 372 -30.39 0.19 -26.32
N SER A 373 -30.57 -0.77 -25.41
CA SER A 373 -31.28 -0.63 -24.14
C SER A 373 -30.39 -0.13 -22.99
N ALA A 374 -29.06 -0.13 -23.14
CA ALA A 374 -28.11 0.20 -22.07
C ALA A 374 -27.73 1.69 -21.96
N VAL A 375 -28.04 2.52 -22.97
CA VAL A 375 -27.64 3.94 -22.99
C VAL A 375 -28.51 4.80 -22.06
N GLU A 376 -29.76 4.38 -21.79
CA GLU A 376 -30.65 5.09 -20.86
C GLU A 376 -30.38 4.77 -19.37
N THR A 377 -29.69 3.67 -19.05
CA THR A 377 -29.40 3.29 -17.66
C THR A 377 -28.26 4.13 -17.05
N THR A 378 -27.31 4.61 -17.85
CA THR A 378 -26.14 5.35 -17.35
C THR A 378 -26.43 6.82 -17.02
N ILE A 379 -27.54 7.39 -17.53
CA ILE A 379 -28.02 8.72 -17.12
C ILE A 379 -28.72 8.65 -15.75
N GLY A 380 -29.26 7.48 -15.36
CA GLY A 380 -29.87 7.25 -14.04
C GLY A 380 -28.89 7.05 -12.89
N MET A 381 -27.67 6.52 -13.14
CA MET A 381 -26.71 6.19 -12.07
C MET A 381 -25.99 7.39 -11.46
N LEU A 382 -25.96 8.56 -12.13
CA LEU A 382 -25.40 9.80 -11.57
C LEU A 382 -26.36 10.55 -10.63
N SER A 383 -27.59 10.06 -10.46
CA SER A 383 -28.56 10.57 -9.46
C SER A 383 -28.36 9.95 -8.07
N ASP A 384 -27.82 8.73 -7.99
CA ASP A 384 -27.77 7.97 -6.73
C ASP A 384 -26.39 8.01 -6.04
N GLU A 385 -25.31 8.37 -6.74
CA GLU A 385 -24.00 8.65 -6.12
C GLU A 385 -23.92 10.02 -5.41
N ALA A 386 -25.02 10.77 -5.38
CA ALA A 386 -25.16 12.00 -4.57
C ALA A 386 -25.87 11.76 -3.22
N LYS A 387 -26.21 10.50 -2.87
CA LYS A 387 -26.90 10.15 -1.61
C LYS A 387 -26.36 8.91 -0.87
N SER A 388 -25.17 8.43 -1.20
CA SER A 388 -24.41 7.49 -0.36
C SER A 388 -23.02 8.04 -0.10
#